data_AF-A0A9D9VK77-F1
#
_entry.id   AF-A0A9D9VK77-F1
#
_cell.length_a   1.000
_cell.length_b   1.000
_cell.length_c   1.000
_cell.angle_alpha   90.00
_cell.angle_beta   90.00
_cell.angle_gamma   90.00
#
_symmetry.space_group_name_H-M   'P 1'
#
loop_
_entity.id
_entity.type
_entity.pdbx_description
1 polymer ?
#
loop_
_entity_poly.entity_id
_entity_poly.type
_entity_poly.pdbx_seq_one_letter_code
_entity_poly.pdbx_strand_id
1 'polypeptide(L)' 'MSKVIITKERVSAPENYEANGQPKTFWHDIGVITTFTKEDGTQSKQIFIPALNLKAQIFPMTTK' A
#
# COMPACT_ATOMS: atom_id res chain seq x y z
N MET A 1 -4.43 24.54 -17.88
CA MET A 1 -4.60 23.42 -16.94
C MET A 1 -3.21 22.89 -16.63
N SER A 2 -2.80 22.87 -15.37
CA SER A 2 -1.50 22.33 -14.95
C SER A 2 -1.47 20.81 -15.14
N LYS A 3 -0.36 20.25 -15.64
CA LYS A 3 -0.22 18.81 -15.83
C LYS A 3 -0.03 18.13 -14.47
N VAL A 4 -0.74 17.04 -14.24
CA VAL A 4 -0.55 16.17 -13.07
C VAL A 4 -0.07 14.82 -13.55
N ILE A 5 1.05 14.35 -13.01
CA ILE A 5 1.56 12.99 -13.24
C ILE A 5 0.95 12.10 -12.17
N ILE A 6 0.36 10.98 -12.58
CA ILE A 6 -0.26 10.01 -11.69
C ILE A 6 0.53 8.70 -11.76
N THR A 7 1.07 8.25 -10.64
CA THR A 7 1.70 6.93 -10.50
C THR A 7 0.89 6.06 -9.56
N LYS A 8 0.87 4.74 -9.85
CA LYS A 8 0.20 3.73 -9.03
C LYS A 8 1.18 2.62 -8.69
N GLU A 9 1.25 2.29 -7.41
CA GLU A 9 2.14 1.27 -6.88
C GLU A 9 1.30 0.25 -6.09
N ARG A 10 1.57 -1.05 -6.29
CA ARG A 10 0.94 -2.10 -5.49
C ARG A 10 1.59 -2.16 -4.11
N VAL A 11 0.76 -2.28 -3.09
CA VAL A 11 1.19 -2.58 -1.73
C VAL A 11 1.08 -4.08 -1.54
N SER A 12 2.19 -4.72 -1.19
CA SER A 12 2.19 -6.17 -0.96
C SER A 12 2.76 -6.52 0.40
N ALA A 13 2.11 -7.47 1.08
CA ALA A 13 2.58 -8.02 2.35
C ALA A 13 3.16 -9.42 2.15
N PRO A 14 4.36 -9.72 2.67
CA PRO A 14 4.93 -11.05 2.60
C PRO A 14 4.29 -11.98 3.63
N GLU A 15 4.03 -13.21 3.22
CA GLU A 15 3.73 -14.35 4.09
C GLU A 15 4.77 -15.44 3.85
N ASN A 16 5.55 -15.75 4.88
CA ASN A 16 6.54 -16.82 4.81
C ASN A 16 5.89 -18.16 5.15
N TYR A 17 6.19 -19.18 4.36
CA TYR A 17 5.69 -20.53 4.55
C TYR A 17 6.74 -21.56 4.15
N GLU A 18 6.56 -22.82 4.57
CA GLU A 18 7.40 -23.93 4.16
C GLU A 18 6.63 -24.82 3.18
N ALA A 19 7.26 -25.17 2.06
CA ALA A 19 6.72 -26.16 1.14
C ALA A 19 7.81 -27.15 0.74
N ASN A 20 7.61 -28.42 1.08
CA ASN A 20 8.55 -29.52 0.84
C ASN A 20 9.93 -29.28 1.47
N GLY A 21 9.99 -28.81 2.72
CA GLY A 21 11.27 -28.61 3.43
C GLY A 21 12.03 -27.35 3.02
N GLN A 22 11.46 -26.49 2.17
CA GLN A 22 12.11 -25.27 1.68
C GLN A 22 11.30 -24.02 2.06
N PRO A 23 11.96 -22.97 2.59
CA PRO A 23 11.31 -21.71 2.90
C PRO A 23 10.90 -20.99 1.63
N LYS A 24 9.68 -20.47 1.62
CA LYS A 24 9.12 -19.67 0.52
C LYS A 24 8.41 -18.43 1.06
N THR A 25 8.26 -17.44 0.20
CA THR A 25 7.50 -16.23 0.49
C THR A 25 6.40 -16.09 -0.55
N PHE A 26 5.17 -15.92 -0.08
CA PHE A 26 4.03 -15.50 -0.88
C PHE A 26 3.82 -14.00 -0.67
N TRP A 27 3.54 -13.25 -1.74
CA TRP A 27 3.27 -11.81 -1.66
C TRP A 27 1.79 -11.57 -1.90
N HIS A 28 1.08 -11.15 -0.85
CA HIS A 28 -0.34 -10.79 -0.94
C HIS A 28 -0.48 -9.38 -1.47
N ASP A 29 -1.36 -9.18 -2.45
CA ASP A 29 -1.80 -7.83 -2.83
C ASP A 29 -2.75 -7.30 -1.75
N ILE A 30 -2.32 -6.26 -1.05
CA ILE A 30 -3.05 -5.68 0.08
C ILE A 30 -3.48 -4.24 -0.18
N GLY A 31 -3.27 -3.69 -1.38
CA GLY A 31 -3.68 -2.33 -1.67
C GLY A 31 -2.89 -1.63 -2.76
N VAL A 32 -3.20 -0.36 -2.95
CA VAL A 32 -2.59 0.51 -3.96
C VAL A 32 -2.30 1.87 -3.35
N ILE A 33 -1.09 2.38 -3.61
CA ILE A 33 -0.75 3.78 -3.39
C ILE A 33 -0.87 4.50 -4.72
N THR A 34 -1.64 5.58 -4.74
CA THR A 34 -1.70 6.51 -5.87
C THR A 34 -0.99 7.80 -5.47
N THR A 35 0.04 8.18 -6.22
CA THR A 35 0.74 9.47 -6.03
C THR A 35 0.37 10.42 -7.17
N PHE A 36 -0.03 11.63 -6.80
CA PHE A 36 -0.32 12.74 -7.70
C PHE A 36 0.80 13.77 -7.57
N THR A 37 1.55 13.98 -8.64
CA THR A 37 2.68 14.92 -8.67
C THR A 37 2.37 16.08 -9.59
N LYS A 38 2.40 17.30 -9.06
CA LYS A 38 2.30 18.55 -9.83
C LYS A 38 3.65 18.90 -10.47
N GLU A 39 3.63 19.79 -11.45
CA GLU A 39 4.85 20.28 -12.13
C GLU A 39 5.85 20.96 -11.17
N ASP A 40 5.36 21.58 -10.10
CA ASP A 40 6.19 22.20 -9.05
C ASP A 40 6.84 21.18 -8.09
N GLY A 41 6.63 19.87 -8.31
CA GLY A 41 7.14 18.79 -7.48
C GLY A 41 6.28 18.47 -6.25
N THR A 42 5.23 19.24 -5.96
CA THR A 42 4.30 18.96 -4.85
C THR A 42 3.59 17.64 -5.08
N GLN A 43 3.53 16.82 -4.03
CA GLN A 43 2.89 15.50 -4.08
C GLN A 43 1.69 15.41 -3.14
N SER A 44 0.65 14.74 -3.60
CA SER A 44 -0.42 14.19 -2.77
C SER A 44 -0.45 12.67 -2.95
N LYS A 45 -0.70 11.93 -1.87
CA LYS A 45 -0.75 10.47 -1.89
C LYS A 45 -2.10 10.00 -1.35
N GLN A 46 -2.71 9.05 -2.05
CA GLN A 46 -3.90 8.34 -1.60
C GLN A 46 -3.56 6.86 -1.47
N ILE A 47 -3.89 6.28 -0.31
CA ILE A 47 -3.67 4.86 -0.03
C ILE A 47 -5.03 4.18 0.01
N PHE A 48 -5.20 3.12 -0.76
CA PHE A 48 -6.37 2.24 -0.72
C PHE A 48 -5.93 0.85 -0.27
N ILE A 49 -6.46 0.40 0.87
CA ILE A 49 -6.24 -0.94 1.41
C ILE A 49 -7.61 -1.59 1.55
N PRO A 50 -7.98 -2.58 0.72
CA PRO A 50 -9.25 -3.27 0.87
C PRO A 50 -9.29 -4.02 2.20
N ALA A 51 -10.41 -3.92 2.92
CA ALA A 51 -10.64 -4.56 4.22
C ALA A 51 -10.87 -6.09 4.12
N LEU A 52 -10.14 -6.80 3.26
CA LEU A 52 -10.29 -8.23 3.07
C LEU A 52 -9.47 -8.97 4.14
N ASN A 53 -10.17 -9.63 5.07
CA ASN A 53 -9.59 -10.47 6.14
C ASN A 53 -8.55 -9.78 7.05
N LEU A 54 -8.55 -8.45 7.11
CA LEU A 54 -7.66 -7.72 8.00
C LEU A 54 -8.04 -7.99 9.45
N LYS A 55 -7.19 -8.75 10.16
CA LYS A 55 -6.98 -8.57 11.61
C LYS A 55 -6.29 -7.21 11.87
N ALA A 56 -6.79 -6.13 11.28
CA ALA A 56 -6.30 -4.79 11.54
C ALA A 56 -7.07 -4.22 12.73
N GLN A 57 -6.35 -3.89 13.79
CA GLN A 57 -6.89 -3.04 14.83
C GLN A 57 -6.75 -1.59 14.40
N ILE A 58 -7.88 -0.89 14.35
CA ILE A 58 -7.91 0.56 14.13
C ILE A 58 -7.55 1.20 15.47
N PHE A 59 -6.40 1.87 15.51
CA PHE A 59 -6.01 2.69 16.65
C PHE A 59 -6.34 4.15 16.36
N PRO A 60 -7.05 4.85 17.26
CA PRO A 60 -7.31 6.26 17.10
C PRO A 60 -6.00 7.05 17.14
N MET A 61 -5.83 8.00 16.21
CA MET A 61 -4.76 8.98 16.30
C MET A 61 -5.16 10.06 17.30
N THR A 62 -4.58 10.03 18.50
CA THR A 62 -4.61 11.20 19.40
C THR A 62 -3.61 12.23 18.89
N THR A 63 -4.12 13.33 18.32
CA THR A 63 -3.35 14.56 18.19
C THR A 63 -3.15 15.15 19.58
N LYS A 64 -1.90 15.22 20.04
CA LYS A 64 -1.52 16.02 21.21
C LYS A 64 -1.48 17.50 20.86
#